data_AF-A0A9K3PKU5-F1
#
_entry.id   AF-A0A9K3PKU5-F1
#
_cell.length_a   1.000
_cell.length_b   1.000
_cell.length_c   1.000
_cell.angle_alpha   90.00
_cell.angle_beta   90.00
_cell.angle_gamma   90.00
#
_symmetry.space_group_name_H-M   'P 1'
#
loop_
_entity.id
_entity.type
_entity.pdbx_description
1 polymer ?
#
loop_
_entity_poly.entity_id
_entity_poly.type
_entity_poly.pdbx_seq_one_letter_code
_entity_poly.pdbx_strand_id
1 'polypeptide(L)'
;MTSMTIPKTESSRLLYSRLASSGDVESRFAMNLLLHNPMAIQQTKSLSTRIRLYKSITVVTSIAVMAWIGLRSYNNNDNNPATSLYHSPSEEPLSSDPHQWNDSQFQDWESFLINHSEDPTAGIALVFKSQTKKEAHAQKKLAKKEGKMKRKEIKQELSHNDTVDELLYLNNTRAVRLVRHDSYNAASHFFFYQQGWEAQINQAYCAIATSAAVLNSLRGKIELPQDPLYEPFPWATQMAIVTNDCVKTAVFDVESVKRAGLGIGLVPNLLDCFLLPQGYVAKAYPVDPDFSSQDQLKDIVINALMDENSRVVINYDRGGIGQGPMGHGHWSPIGAYSAEIDAFLIMDVAKYKYPPVWVPTEAIFGGVATLDLCSSMKQHDLPVDWSQDFATIGQELGCTPGYRGFVVIAPIDSSP
;
A
#
# COMPACT_ATOMS: atom_id res chain seq x y z
N MET A 1 -45.43 -32.45 -35.97
CA MET A 1 -46.55 -31.50 -35.77
C MET A 1 -46.72 -31.28 -34.28
N THR A 2 -46.13 -30.22 -33.76
CA THR A 2 -46.36 -29.75 -32.38
C THR A 2 -47.10 -28.43 -32.50
N SER A 3 -48.30 -28.36 -31.91
CA SER A 3 -49.19 -27.21 -31.99
C SER A 3 -48.52 -25.95 -31.46
N MET A 4 -48.28 -24.96 -32.33
CA MET A 4 -47.75 -23.64 -31.97
C MET A 4 -48.82 -22.86 -31.20
N THR A 5 -48.54 -22.57 -29.93
CA THR A 5 -49.40 -21.68 -29.13
C THR A 5 -49.11 -20.22 -29.49
N ILE A 6 -50.09 -19.56 -30.10
CA ILE A 6 -49.98 -18.15 -30.51
C ILE A 6 -50.04 -17.23 -29.27
N PRO A 7 -49.16 -16.22 -29.13
CA PRO A 7 -49.20 -15.27 -28.02
C PRO A 7 -50.52 -14.47 -27.96
N LYS A 8 -51.06 -14.32 -26.75
CA LYS A 8 -52.41 -13.75 -26.49
C LYS A 8 -52.47 -12.20 -26.49
N THR A 9 -51.34 -11.48 -26.49
CA THR A 9 -51.34 -10.01 -26.45
C THR A 9 -50.79 -9.40 -27.73
N GLU A 10 -51.34 -8.27 -28.14
CA GLU A 10 -50.99 -7.58 -29.40
C GLU A 10 -49.50 -7.21 -29.47
N SER A 11 -48.92 -6.80 -28.34
CA SER A 11 -47.49 -6.49 -28.22
C SER A 11 -46.58 -7.72 -28.37
N SER A 12 -47.03 -8.91 -27.94
CA SER A 12 -46.25 -10.13 -28.09
C SER A 12 -46.33 -10.71 -29.51
N ARG A 13 -47.42 -10.46 -30.25
CA ARG A 13 -47.52 -10.77 -31.69
C ARG A 13 -46.60 -9.89 -32.56
N LEU A 14 -46.55 -8.59 -32.27
CA LEU A 14 -45.66 -7.63 -32.95
C LEU A 14 -44.18 -7.99 -32.78
N LEU A 15 -43.77 -8.35 -31.56
CA LEU A 15 -42.39 -8.75 -31.26
C LEU A 15 -42.01 -10.06 -31.99
N TYR A 16 -42.93 -11.04 -32.00
CA TYR A 16 -42.72 -12.31 -32.71
C TYR A 16 -42.56 -12.12 -34.23
N SER A 17 -43.37 -11.22 -34.83
CA SER A 17 -43.28 -10.92 -36.27
C SER A 17 -41.94 -10.26 -36.64
N ARG A 18 -41.40 -9.38 -35.79
CA ARG A 18 -40.13 -8.70 -36.02
C ARG A 18 -38.94 -9.66 -35.91
N LEU A 19 -38.92 -10.50 -34.87
CA LEU A 19 -37.87 -11.50 -34.68
C LEU A 19 -37.87 -12.56 -35.80
N ALA A 20 -39.04 -13.01 -36.24
CA ALA A 20 -39.15 -13.96 -37.35
C ALA A 20 -38.67 -13.37 -38.70
N SER A 21 -38.78 -12.05 -38.89
CA SER A 21 -38.36 -11.36 -40.13
C SER A 21 -36.88 -11.00 -40.20
N SER A 22 -36.17 -10.96 -39.06
CA SER A 22 -34.81 -10.42 -38.97
C SER A 22 -33.71 -11.36 -39.49
N GLY A 23 -33.98 -12.68 -39.54
CA GLY A 23 -33.10 -13.70 -40.16
C GLY A 23 -31.77 -13.98 -39.46
N ASP A 24 -31.29 -13.08 -38.59
CA ASP A 24 -30.00 -13.16 -37.91
C ASP A 24 -29.94 -14.23 -36.81
N VAL A 25 -28.72 -14.62 -36.44
CA VAL A 25 -28.44 -15.72 -35.50
C VAL A 25 -28.89 -15.39 -34.08
N GLU A 26 -28.79 -14.13 -33.66
CA GLU A 26 -29.20 -13.68 -32.33
C GLU A 26 -30.72 -13.73 -32.18
N SER A 27 -31.45 -13.32 -33.22
CA SER A 27 -32.90 -13.33 -33.30
C SER A 27 -33.46 -14.76 -33.38
N ARG A 28 -32.78 -15.69 -34.06
CA ARG A 28 -33.12 -17.13 -34.03
C ARG A 28 -32.89 -17.74 -32.65
N PHE A 29 -31.83 -17.33 -31.94
CA PHE A 29 -31.53 -17.82 -30.59
C PHE A 29 -32.50 -17.26 -29.54
N ALA A 30 -32.86 -15.98 -29.64
CA ALA A 30 -33.87 -15.34 -28.81
C ALA A 30 -35.26 -15.96 -28.98
N MET A 31 -35.62 -16.34 -30.21
CA MET A 31 -36.89 -17.03 -30.49
C MET A 31 -36.92 -18.44 -29.87
N ASN A 32 -35.78 -19.15 -29.85
CA ASN A 32 -35.65 -20.46 -29.24
C ASN A 32 -35.73 -20.40 -27.70
N LEU A 33 -35.18 -19.35 -27.08
CA LEU A 33 -35.25 -19.11 -25.64
C LEU A 33 -36.69 -18.80 -25.17
N LEU A 34 -37.44 -18.03 -25.95
CA LEU A 34 -38.84 -17.69 -25.67
C LEU A 34 -39.78 -18.90 -25.77
N LEU A 35 -39.47 -19.85 -26.66
CA LEU A 35 -40.23 -21.09 -26.83
C LEU A 35 -40.02 -22.09 -25.68
N HIS A 36 -38.85 -22.07 -25.03
CA HIS A 36 -38.48 -23.06 -24.00
C HIS A 36 -38.62 -22.57 -22.55
N ASN A 37 -38.90 -21.28 -22.31
CA ASN A 37 -39.05 -20.73 -20.95
C ASN A 37 -40.22 -19.73 -20.80
N PRO A 38 -41.48 -20.18 -20.92
CA PRO A 38 -42.65 -19.30 -20.87
C PRO A 38 -42.96 -18.73 -19.46
N MET A 39 -42.38 -19.28 -18.39
CA MET A 39 -42.75 -18.91 -17.01
C MET A 39 -41.97 -17.74 -16.40
N ALA A 40 -40.78 -17.40 -16.90
CA ALA A 40 -39.94 -16.35 -16.28
C ALA A 40 -40.47 -14.91 -16.50
N ILE A 41 -41.42 -14.70 -17.41
CA ILE A 41 -41.84 -13.36 -17.85
C ILE A 41 -43.19 -12.93 -17.25
N GLN A 42 -44.00 -13.86 -16.72
CA GLN A 42 -45.35 -13.54 -16.26
C GLN A 42 -45.46 -12.89 -14.87
N GLN A 43 -44.40 -12.88 -14.05
CA GLN A 43 -44.50 -12.43 -12.65
C GLN A 43 -44.04 -10.99 -12.34
N THR A 44 -43.57 -10.22 -13.32
CA THR A 44 -43.09 -8.84 -13.06
C THR A 44 -44.13 -7.80 -13.47
N LYS A 45 -44.55 -6.93 -12.53
CA LYS A 45 -45.67 -5.97 -12.70
C LYS A 45 -45.31 -4.62 -13.34
N SER A 46 -44.03 -4.29 -13.60
CA SER A 46 -43.69 -3.02 -14.25
C SER A 46 -42.69 -3.16 -15.42
N LEU A 47 -42.89 -2.32 -16.44
CA LEU A 47 -42.12 -2.28 -17.69
C LEU A 47 -40.64 -1.92 -17.45
N SER A 48 -40.34 -1.10 -16.44
CA SER A 48 -38.98 -0.68 -16.09
C SER A 48 -38.15 -1.81 -15.48
N THR A 49 -38.77 -2.70 -14.70
CA THR A 49 -38.11 -3.89 -14.14
C THR A 49 -37.80 -4.91 -15.23
N ARG A 50 -38.66 -5.05 -16.25
CA ARG A 50 -38.43 -5.94 -17.39
C ARG A 50 -37.25 -5.49 -18.27
N ILE A 51 -37.12 -4.18 -18.49
CA ILE A 51 -35.99 -3.60 -19.26
C ILE A 51 -34.66 -3.77 -18.52
N ARG A 52 -34.64 -3.63 -17.19
CA ARG A 52 -33.43 -3.85 -16.37
C ARG A 52 -32.99 -5.31 -16.40
N LEU A 53 -33.93 -6.26 -16.29
CA LEU A 53 -33.62 -7.69 -16.37
C LEU A 53 -33.07 -8.08 -17.76
N TYR A 54 -33.62 -7.48 -18.83
CA TYR A 54 -33.11 -7.68 -20.19
C TYR A 54 -31.67 -7.19 -20.35
N LYS A 55 -31.33 -5.98 -19.88
CA LYS A 55 -29.97 -5.44 -19.96
C LYS A 55 -28.95 -6.29 -19.19
N SER A 56 -29.34 -6.85 -18.05
CA SER A 56 -28.46 -7.73 -17.27
C SER A 56 -28.17 -9.06 -17.98
N ILE A 57 -29.15 -9.63 -18.68
CA ILE A 57 -28.98 -10.89 -19.42
C ILE A 57 -28.08 -10.67 -20.64
N THR A 58 -28.22 -9.55 -21.37
CA THR A 58 -27.38 -9.25 -22.55
C THR A 58 -25.89 -9.04 -22.19
N VAL A 59 -25.62 -8.47 -21.01
CA VAL A 59 -24.23 -8.26 -20.53
C VAL A 59 -23.58 -9.60 -20.15
N VAL A 60 -24.31 -10.49 -19.47
CA VAL A 60 -23.79 -11.81 -19.08
C VAL A 60 -23.52 -12.69 -20.31
N THR A 61 -24.35 -12.62 -21.36
CA THR A 61 -24.12 -13.38 -22.60
C THR A 61 -22.96 -12.83 -23.43
N SER A 62 -22.70 -11.52 -23.39
CA SER A 62 -21.57 -10.90 -24.11
C SER A 62 -20.21 -11.33 -23.54
N ILE A 63 -20.12 -11.50 -22.22
CA ILE A 63 -18.92 -11.99 -21.53
C ILE A 63 -18.66 -13.46 -21.86
N ALA A 64 -19.70 -14.28 -21.96
CA ALA A 64 -19.58 -15.70 -22.33
C ALA A 64 -19.12 -15.91 -23.78
N VAL A 65 -19.57 -15.06 -24.72
CA VAL A 65 -19.13 -15.10 -26.13
C VAL A 65 -17.66 -14.69 -26.28
N MET A 66 -17.21 -13.67 -25.55
CA MET A 66 -15.81 -13.25 -25.53
C MET A 66 -14.89 -14.32 -24.95
N ALA A 67 -15.32 -15.00 -23.88
CA ALA A 67 -14.58 -16.13 -23.30
C ALA A 67 -14.48 -17.32 -24.26
N TRP A 68 -15.55 -17.61 -25.02
CA TRP A 68 -15.55 -18.69 -26.01
C TRP A 68 -14.65 -18.39 -27.23
N ILE A 69 -14.59 -17.13 -27.69
CA ILE A 69 -13.69 -16.72 -28.77
C ILE A 69 -12.22 -16.77 -28.32
N GLY A 70 -11.91 -16.34 -27.09
CA GLY A 70 -10.57 -16.41 -26.51
C GLY A 70 -10.03 -17.84 -26.38
N LEU A 71 -10.87 -18.77 -25.91
CA LEU A 71 -10.50 -20.19 -25.79
C LEU A 71 -10.30 -20.89 -27.15
N ARG A 72 -10.90 -20.38 -28.23
CA ARG A 72 -10.73 -20.95 -29.58
C ARG A 72 -9.47 -20.45 -30.30
N SER A 73 -8.98 -19.25 -29.95
CA SER A 73 -7.76 -18.69 -30.52
C SER A 73 -6.48 -19.29 -29.91
N TYR A 74 -6.56 -19.87 -28.71
CA TYR A 74 -5.41 -20.49 -28.03
C TYR A 74 -5.05 -21.89 -28.58
N ASN A 75 -6.00 -22.59 -29.21
CA ASN A 75 -5.81 -23.97 -29.68
C ASN A 75 -5.33 -24.12 -31.14
N ASN A 76 -4.90 -23.04 -31.81
CA ASN A 76 -4.63 -23.08 -33.25
C ASN A 76 -3.26 -22.53 -33.71
N ASN A 77 -2.26 -22.50 -32.84
CA ASN A 77 -0.88 -22.17 -33.25
C ASN A 77 0.07 -23.34 -32.97
N ASP A 78 0.00 -24.36 -33.83
CA ASP A 78 1.11 -25.26 -34.10
C ASP A 78 1.60 -25.03 -35.54
N ASN A 79 2.92 -24.91 -35.70
CA ASN A 79 3.73 -24.91 -36.93
C ASN A 79 4.08 -23.56 -37.57
N ASN A 80 5.26 -23.01 -37.22
CA ASN A 80 6.26 -22.61 -38.23
C ASN A 80 7.68 -22.49 -37.60
N PRO A 81 8.76 -23.05 -38.19
CA PRO A 81 10.11 -22.92 -37.70
C PRO A 81 10.87 -21.81 -38.45
N ALA A 82 11.35 -20.80 -37.74
CA ALA A 82 12.37 -19.91 -38.27
C ALA A 82 13.22 -19.28 -37.13
N THR A 83 14.51 -19.21 -37.42
CA THR A 83 15.55 -18.39 -36.76
C THR A 83 16.06 -18.82 -35.39
N SER A 84 16.88 -19.89 -35.44
CA SER A 84 18.19 -19.91 -34.80
C SER A 84 18.99 -18.65 -35.16
N LEU A 85 19.49 -17.94 -34.13
CA LEU A 85 20.78 -17.23 -34.04
C LEU A 85 20.73 -16.23 -32.87
N TYR A 86 20.91 -16.72 -31.65
CA TYR A 86 21.44 -15.91 -30.56
C TYR A 86 22.45 -16.78 -29.80
N HIS A 87 23.72 -16.37 -29.83
CA HIS A 87 24.74 -16.90 -28.94
C HIS A 87 24.41 -16.46 -27.52
N SER A 88 24.24 -17.43 -26.62
CA SER A 88 24.15 -17.20 -25.17
C SER A 88 25.42 -16.50 -24.68
N PRO A 89 25.32 -15.36 -23.98
CA PRO A 89 26.32 -15.01 -22.98
C PRO A 89 26.19 -16.05 -21.86
N SER A 90 27.33 -16.50 -21.33
CA SER A 90 27.44 -17.40 -20.19
C SER A 90 26.50 -16.99 -19.06
N GLU A 91 25.49 -17.82 -18.78
CA GLU A 91 24.72 -17.76 -17.55
C GLU A 91 25.67 -18.11 -16.39
N GLU A 92 26.15 -17.09 -15.69
CA GLU A 92 26.44 -17.29 -14.27
C GLU A 92 25.09 -17.61 -13.58
N PRO A 93 25.03 -18.64 -12.73
CA PRO A 93 23.77 -18.99 -12.09
C PRO A 93 23.36 -17.85 -11.17
N LEU A 94 22.29 -17.14 -11.55
CA LEU A 94 21.51 -16.33 -10.63
C LEU A 94 21.13 -17.24 -9.46
N SER A 95 21.73 -16.97 -8.29
CA SER A 95 21.43 -17.63 -7.02
C SER A 95 19.91 -17.81 -6.88
N SER A 96 19.49 -19.07 -6.80
CA SER A 96 18.10 -19.51 -6.91
C SER A 96 17.24 -19.24 -5.67
N ASP A 97 17.73 -18.46 -4.70
CA ASP A 97 16.97 -18.13 -3.50
C ASP A 97 16.56 -16.65 -3.50
N PRO A 98 15.28 -16.32 -3.80
CA PRO A 98 14.76 -14.97 -3.60
C PRO A 98 14.73 -14.57 -2.11
N HIS A 99 14.97 -15.53 -1.21
CA HIS A 99 15.14 -15.38 0.22
C HIS A 99 16.57 -15.79 0.59
N GLN A 100 17.51 -14.86 0.45
CA GLN A 100 18.92 -15.12 0.73
C GLN A 100 19.24 -15.39 2.22
N TRP A 101 18.30 -15.05 3.10
CA TRP A 101 18.26 -15.53 4.47
C TRP A 101 17.28 -16.68 4.51
N ASN A 102 17.67 -17.80 5.12
CA ASN A 102 16.66 -18.76 5.50
C ASN A 102 15.77 -18.15 6.60
N ASP A 103 14.53 -18.62 6.72
CA ASP A 103 13.56 -18.06 7.68
C ASP A 103 14.11 -18.03 9.12
N SER A 104 14.99 -18.97 9.49
CA SER A 104 15.64 -19.01 10.81
C SER A 104 16.58 -17.82 11.01
N GLN A 105 17.49 -17.56 10.07
CA GLN A 105 18.40 -16.43 10.15
C GLN A 105 17.59 -15.14 10.30
N PHE A 106 16.51 -14.97 9.52
CA PHE A 106 15.74 -13.72 9.53
C PHE A 106 15.05 -13.56 10.88
N GLN A 107 14.43 -14.62 11.37
CA GLN A 107 13.87 -14.67 12.71
C GLN A 107 14.90 -14.39 13.79
N ASP A 108 16.15 -14.82 13.62
CA ASP A 108 17.19 -14.62 14.62
C ASP A 108 17.71 -13.15 14.62
N TRP A 109 17.83 -12.48 13.47
CA TRP A 109 18.14 -11.02 13.41
C TRP A 109 17.02 -10.20 13.99
N GLU A 110 15.80 -10.52 13.59
CA GLU A 110 14.62 -9.87 14.14
C GLU A 110 14.60 -10.07 15.67
N SER A 111 14.77 -11.30 16.16
CA SER A 111 14.87 -11.62 17.60
C SER A 111 15.98 -10.84 18.30
N PHE A 112 17.13 -10.67 17.64
CA PHE A 112 18.22 -9.84 18.15
C PHE A 112 17.79 -8.38 18.28
N LEU A 113 17.16 -7.80 17.25
CA LEU A 113 16.60 -6.44 17.29
C LEU A 113 15.56 -6.29 18.40
N ILE A 114 14.67 -7.27 18.60
CA ILE A 114 13.68 -7.26 19.70
C ILE A 114 14.40 -7.17 21.04
N ASN A 115 15.37 -8.06 21.27
CA ASN A 115 16.06 -8.21 22.56
C ASN A 115 16.99 -7.03 22.89
N HIS A 116 17.42 -6.25 21.90
CA HIS A 116 18.35 -5.13 22.05
C HIS A 116 17.74 -3.77 21.73
N SER A 117 16.46 -3.72 21.32
CA SER A 117 15.69 -2.47 21.36
C SER A 117 15.56 -2.03 22.82
N GLU A 118 15.93 -0.78 23.14
CA GLU A 118 15.74 -0.25 24.50
C GLU A 118 14.29 -0.43 24.93
N ASP A 119 14.11 -0.88 26.18
CA ASP A 119 12.84 -1.24 26.84
C ASP A 119 11.64 -1.37 25.88
N PRO A 120 11.24 -2.59 25.45
CA PRO A 120 10.06 -2.79 24.61
C PRO A 120 8.77 -2.25 25.25
N THR A 121 8.78 -1.91 26.55
CA THR A 121 7.68 -1.21 27.21
C THR A 121 7.80 0.32 27.20
N ALA A 122 8.91 0.95 26.79
CA ALA A 122 9.02 2.41 26.68
C ALA A 122 8.05 3.00 25.64
N GLY A 123 7.91 2.35 24.48
CA GLY A 123 6.91 2.70 23.46
C GLY A 123 5.47 2.53 23.97
N ILE A 124 5.20 1.47 24.74
CA ILE A 124 3.90 1.21 25.38
C ILE A 124 3.66 2.16 26.57
N ALA A 125 4.71 2.56 27.29
CA ALA A 125 4.63 3.44 28.45
C ALA A 125 4.35 4.90 28.07
N LEU A 126 4.69 5.31 26.84
CA LEU A 126 4.22 6.57 26.27
C LEU A 126 2.71 6.55 26.04
N VAL A 127 2.14 5.42 25.58
CA VAL A 127 0.69 5.21 25.43
C VAL A 127 -0.05 5.30 26.78
N PHE A 128 0.54 4.79 27.87
CA PHE A 128 -0.08 4.87 29.20
C PHE A 128 0.19 6.18 29.97
N LYS A 129 1.29 6.89 29.72
CA LYS A 129 1.58 8.20 30.34
C LYS A 129 0.72 9.33 29.76
N SER A 130 0.24 9.20 28.52
CA SER A 130 -0.67 10.18 27.88
C SER A 130 -2.08 10.14 28.50
N GLN A 131 -2.57 8.95 28.86
CA GLN A 131 -3.90 8.72 29.45
C GLN A 131 -3.98 9.20 30.91
N THR A 132 -2.94 8.95 31.71
CA THR A 132 -2.95 9.25 33.16
C THR A 132 -2.87 10.75 33.50
N LYS A 133 -2.33 11.61 32.61
CA LYS A 133 -2.31 13.07 32.83
C LYS A 133 -3.64 13.76 32.52
N LYS A 134 -4.42 13.26 31.56
CA LYS A 134 -5.75 13.82 31.23
C LYS A 134 -6.84 13.35 32.21
N GLU A 135 -6.75 12.11 32.71
CA GLU A 135 -7.73 11.57 33.66
C GLU A 135 -7.57 12.13 35.08
N ALA A 136 -6.35 12.41 35.54
CA ALA A 136 -6.11 13.04 36.85
C ALA A 136 -6.63 14.50 36.95
N HIS A 137 -6.78 15.19 35.82
CA HIS A 137 -7.34 16.55 35.77
C HIS A 137 -8.86 16.55 35.53
N ALA A 138 -9.38 15.54 34.81
CA ALA A 138 -10.81 15.39 34.53
C ALA A 138 -11.61 14.86 35.74
N GLN A 139 -11.02 13.95 36.55
CA GLN A 139 -11.72 13.36 37.71
C GLN A 139 -11.92 14.33 38.89
N LYS A 140 -11.17 15.44 38.96
CA LYS A 140 -11.41 16.50 39.97
C LYS A 140 -12.55 17.46 39.63
N LYS A 141 -13.01 17.50 38.37
CA LYS A 141 -14.08 18.42 37.91
C LYS A 141 -15.45 17.76 37.78
N LEU A 142 -15.53 16.43 37.86
CA LEU A 142 -16.77 15.67 37.63
C LEU A 142 -17.54 15.29 38.90
N ALA A 143 -17.16 15.78 40.08
CA ALA A 143 -17.92 15.52 41.33
C ALA A 143 -19.02 16.57 41.64
N LYS A 144 -19.37 17.46 40.69
CA LYS A 144 -20.28 18.60 40.98
C LYS A 144 -21.37 18.89 39.95
N LYS A 145 -21.64 18.00 38.99
CA LYS A 145 -22.65 18.24 37.95
C LYS A 145 -23.52 17.04 37.58
N GLU A 146 -23.66 16.06 38.47
CA GLU A 146 -24.61 14.97 38.32
C GLU A 146 -26.00 15.44 38.79
N GLY A 147 -26.96 15.51 37.87
CA GLY A 147 -28.34 15.89 38.19
C GLY A 147 -29.16 16.44 37.01
N LYS A 148 -28.53 16.83 35.89
CA LYS A 148 -29.26 17.32 34.70
C LYS A 148 -28.82 16.72 33.35
N MET A 149 -27.91 15.74 33.34
CA MET A 149 -27.66 14.88 32.18
C MET A 149 -28.36 13.55 32.40
N LYS A 150 -29.55 13.38 31.81
CA LYS A 150 -30.12 12.04 31.58
C LYS A 150 -31.07 11.99 30.37
N ARG A 151 -31.11 13.07 29.58
CA ARG A 151 -31.85 13.16 28.31
C ARG A 151 -31.01 13.65 27.13
N LYS A 152 -29.74 14.06 27.37
CA LYS A 152 -28.77 14.36 26.30
C LYS A 152 -27.86 13.17 25.96
N GLU A 153 -27.67 12.23 26.88
CA GLU A 153 -26.76 11.08 26.71
C GLU A 153 -27.21 10.12 25.59
N ILE A 154 -28.52 9.94 25.38
CA ILE A 154 -29.03 9.03 24.34
C ILE A 154 -28.74 9.54 22.91
N LYS A 155 -28.51 10.85 22.70
CA LYS A 155 -28.09 11.38 21.39
C LYS A 155 -26.57 11.43 21.22
N GLN A 156 -25.79 11.27 22.29
CA GLN A 156 -24.33 11.33 22.27
C GLN A 156 -23.68 9.94 22.23
N GLU A 157 -24.37 8.89 22.73
CA GLU A 157 -23.98 7.48 22.58
C GLU A 157 -23.93 6.97 21.13
N LEU A 158 -24.57 7.68 20.18
CA LEU A 158 -24.45 7.39 18.75
C LEU A 158 -23.26 8.11 18.08
N SER A 159 -22.46 8.88 18.83
CA SER A 159 -21.34 9.69 18.30
C SER A 159 -20.02 9.51 19.07
N HIS A 160 -19.93 8.54 19.98
CA HIS A 160 -18.78 8.36 20.87
C HIS A 160 -18.11 6.98 20.78
N ASN A 161 -18.25 6.30 19.65
CA ASN A 161 -17.51 5.06 19.38
C ASN A 161 -16.52 5.20 18.20
N ASP A 162 -16.13 6.44 17.88
CA ASP A 162 -15.33 6.75 16.69
C ASP A 162 -13.82 6.84 16.93
N THR A 163 -13.34 6.83 18.18
CA THR A 163 -11.92 6.64 18.48
C THR A 163 -11.56 5.19 18.21
N VAL A 164 -10.85 4.94 17.11
CA VAL A 164 -10.36 3.59 16.81
C VAL A 164 -9.04 3.44 17.53
N ASP A 165 -9.02 2.74 18.67
CA ASP A 165 -7.78 2.32 19.33
C ASP A 165 -7.08 1.18 18.55
N GLU A 166 -7.67 0.74 17.43
CA GLU A 166 -7.28 -0.42 16.64
C GLU A 166 -6.92 -0.02 15.19
N LEU A 167 -6.04 -0.81 14.58
CA LEU A 167 -5.64 -0.67 13.18
C LEU A 167 -6.83 -0.86 12.23
N LEU A 168 -7.11 0.14 11.38
CA LEU A 168 -8.22 0.11 10.44
C LEU A 168 -7.73 -0.09 9.00
N TYR A 169 -7.71 -1.35 8.56
CA TYR A 169 -7.23 -1.76 7.24
C TYR A 169 -8.18 -1.39 6.08
N LEU A 170 -7.62 -1.16 4.89
CA LEU A 170 -8.34 -0.86 3.64
C LEU A 170 -9.09 -2.05 3.02
N ASN A 171 -9.37 -3.08 3.81
CA ASN A 171 -10.35 -4.13 3.50
C ASN A 171 -11.73 -3.83 4.13
N ASN A 172 -11.88 -2.69 4.80
CA ASN A 172 -13.09 -2.24 5.47
C ASN A 172 -13.70 -1.01 4.77
N THR A 173 -15.02 -1.00 4.54
CA THR A 173 -15.72 0.12 3.89
C THR A 173 -15.56 1.45 4.63
N ARG A 174 -15.49 1.44 5.97
CA ARG A 174 -15.19 2.64 6.78
C ARG A 174 -13.81 3.19 6.43
N ALA A 175 -12.80 2.32 6.33
CA ALA A 175 -11.44 2.69 5.97
C ALA A 175 -11.38 3.35 4.58
N VAL A 176 -12.10 2.80 3.61
CA VAL A 176 -12.19 3.34 2.25
C VAL A 176 -12.91 4.70 2.22
N ARG A 177 -13.94 4.89 3.05
CA ARG A 177 -14.66 6.19 3.16
C ARG A 177 -13.71 7.30 3.60
N LEU A 178 -12.84 7.04 4.57
CA LEU A 178 -11.91 8.04 5.13
C LEU A 178 -10.93 8.60 4.09
N VAL A 179 -10.54 7.79 3.10
CA VAL A 179 -9.71 8.26 1.96
C VAL A 179 -10.48 9.30 1.11
N ARG A 180 -11.80 9.16 0.99
CA ARG A 180 -12.62 9.94 0.04
C ARG A 180 -13.22 11.21 0.63
N HIS A 181 -13.58 11.20 1.92
CA HIS A 181 -14.52 12.18 2.48
C HIS A 181 -13.83 13.32 3.26
N ASP A 182 -12.84 13.00 4.09
CA ASP A 182 -12.26 13.97 5.05
C ASP A 182 -10.81 14.38 4.72
N SER A 183 -10.30 13.89 3.59
CA SER A 183 -8.88 13.97 3.26
C SER A 183 -8.64 14.60 1.88
N TYR A 184 -9.55 15.37 1.29
CA TYR A 184 -9.43 15.70 -0.14
C TYR A 184 -8.08 16.38 -0.51
N ASN A 185 -7.53 17.21 0.37
CA ASN A 185 -6.17 17.75 0.21
C ASN A 185 -5.10 16.79 0.76
N ALA A 186 -5.31 16.21 1.95
CA ALA A 186 -4.31 15.37 2.64
C ALA A 186 -4.22 13.91 2.14
N ALA A 187 -5.14 13.42 1.31
CA ALA A 187 -5.16 12.08 0.69
C ALA A 187 -4.83 12.12 -0.80
N SER A 188 -4.46 13.29 -1.32
CA SER A 188 -3.93 13.41 -2.69
C SER A 188 -2.73 12.48 -2.89
N HIS A 189 -1.88 12.33 -1.86
CA HIS A 189 -0.73 11.45 -1.83
C HIS A 189 -1.10 9.98 -2.02
N PHE A 190 -2.21 9.51 -1.45
CA PHE A 190 -2.71 8.15 -1.70
C PHE A 190 -2.84 7.90 -3.21
N PHE A 191 -3.47 8.83 -3.94
CA PHE A 191 -3.64 8.69 -5.39
C PHE A 191 -2.34 8.88 -6.17
N PHE A 192 -1.44 9.76 -5.72
CA PHE A 192 -0.14 9.94 -6.37
C PHE A 192 0.74 8.70 -6.26
N TYR A 193 0.79 8.06 -5.09
CA TYR A 193 1.56 6.83 -4.90
C TYR A 193 1.01 5.66 -5.68
N GLN A 194 -0.30 5.57 -5.96
CA GLN A 194 -0.86 4.47 -6.77
C GLN A 194 -0.23 4.36 -8.16
N GLN A 195 0.40 5.42 -8.67
CA GLN A 195 1.07 5.41 -9.97
C GLN A 195 2.35 4.56 -10.02
N GLY A 196 2.91 4.14 -8.88
CA GLY A 196 4.12 3.29 -8.83
C GLY A 196 4.34 2.61 -7.49
N TRP A 197 3.30 2.46 -6.67
CA TRP A 197 3.34 1.74 -5.41
C TRP A 197 3.26 0.24 -5.68
N GLU A 198 4.39 -0.43 -5.62
CA GLU A 198 4.55 -1.88 -5.89
C GLU A 198 4.76 -2.67 -4.59
N ALA A 199 4.71 -4.00 -4.68
CA ALA A 199 5.14 -4.85 -3.58
C ALA A 199 6.67 -4.88 -3.48
N GLN A 200 7.22 -4.88 -2.28
CA GLN A 200 8.66 -5.14 -2.11
C GLN A 200 9.03 -6.52 -2.70
N ILE A 201 10.10 -6.58 -3.48
CA ILE A 201 10.47 -7.82 -4.21
C ILE A 201 11.05 -8.90 -3.29
N ASN A 202 11.52 -8.52 -2.10
CA ASN A 202 11.97 -9.43 -1.05
C ASN A 202 11.71 -8.79 0.33
N GLN A 203 11.96 -9.52 1.42
CA GLN A 203 11.62 -9.09 2.78
C GLN A 203 12.45 -7.92 3.32
N ALA A 204 13.64 -7.65 2.76
CA ALA A 204 14.51 -6.53 3.16
C ALA A 204 14.33 -5.25 2.31
N TYR A 205 13.62 -5.34 1.19
CA TYR A 205 13.51 -4.26 0.19
C TYR A 205 12.40 -3.23 0.47
N CYS A 206 11.84 -3.19 1.68
CA CYS A 206 10.76 -2.25 2.01
C CYS A 206 11.18 -0.78 1.75
N ALA A 207 12.41 -0.40 2.07
CA ALA A 207 12.96 0.94 1.81
C ALA A 207 13.11 1.23 0.30
N ILE A 208 13.56 0.23 -0.48
CA ILE A 208 13.74 0.35 -1.94
C ILE A 208 12.38 0.46 -2.64
N ALA A 209 11.41 -0.38 -2.27
CA ALA A 209 10.04 -0.32 -2.78
C ALA A 209 9.35 1.01 -2.43
N THR A 210 9.58 1.50 -1.21
CA THR A 210 9.10 2.82 -0.77
C THR A 210 9.73 3.93 -1.61
N SER A 211 11.02 3.85 -1.89
CA SER A 211 11.73 4.83 -2.72
C SER A 211 11.24 4.82 -4.17
N ALA A 212 10.99 3.66 -4.76
CA ALA A 212 10.37 3.52 -6.08
C ALA A 212 8.98 4.16 -6.13
N ALA A 213 8.16 3.97 -5.08
CA ALA A 213 6.85 4.60 -4.97
C ALA A 213 6.96 6.14 -4.93
N VAL A 214 7.93 6.69 -4.17
CA VAL A 214 8.21 8.13 -4.12
C VAL A 214 8.58 8.67 -5.49
N LEU A 215 9.61 8.10 -6.13
CA LEU A 215 10.10 8.60 -7.43
C LEU A 215 8.98 8.56 -8.48
N ASN A 216 8.28 7.43 -8.63
CA ASN A 216 7.19 7.32 -9.59
C ASN A 216 6.02 8.27 -9.30
N SER A 217 5.74 8.58 -8.03
CA SER A 217 4.70 9.55 -7.67
C SER A 217 5.04 11.00 -8.01
N LEU A 218 6.31 11.29 -8.34
CA LEU A 218 6.82 12.59 -8.79
C LEU A 218 7.00 12.63 -10.32
N ARG A 219 6.48 11.65 -11.06
CA ARG A 219 6.50 11.64 -12.52
C ARG A 219 5.99 12.97 -13.09
N GLY A 220 6.77 13.55 -14.01
CA GLY A 220 6.48 14.85 -14.62
C GLY A 220 6.96 16.06 -13.81
N LYS A 221 7.42 15.84 -12.56
CA LYS A 221 8.16 16.83 -11.75
C LYS A 221 9.65 16.56 -11.76
N ILE A 222 10.02 15.29 -11.85
CA ILE A 222 11.39 14.81 -12.01
C ILE A 222 11.49 13.85 -13.21
N GLU A 223 12.66 13.80 -13.83
CA GLU A 223 13.13 12.73 -14.68
C GLU A 223 13.29 11.46 -13.83
N LEU A 224 12.62 10.39 -14.26
CA LEU A 224 12.72 9.09 -13.60
C LEU A 224 13.93 8.33 -14.14
N PRO A 225 14.56 7.46 -13.33
CA PRO A 225 15.54 6.52 -13.85
C PRO A 225 14.92 5.63 -14.93
N GLN A 226 15.72 5.25 -15.93
CA GLN A 226 15.34 4.30 -16.96
C GLN A 226 15.72 2.89 -16.52
N ASP A 227 14.71 2.03 -16.34
CA ASP A 227 14.94 0.59 -16.31
C ASP A 227 15.00 0.06 -17.76
N PRO A 228 16.06 -0.66 -18.17
CA PRO A 228 16.16 -1.24 -19.52
C PRO A 228 14.96 -2.11 -19.91
N LEU A 229 14.28 -2.74 -18.94
CA LEU A 229 13.09 -3.57 -19.20
C LEU A 229 11.91 -2.77 -19.77
N TYR A 230 11.83 -1.47 -19.45
CA TYR A 230 10.71 -0.61 -19.81
C TYR A 230 11.05 0.43 -20.88
N GLU A 231 12.22 0.33 -21.52
CA GLU A 231 12.59 1.23 -22.60
C GLU A 231 11.54 1.27 -23.73
N PRO A 232 11.24 2.46 -24.30
CA PRO A 232 11.89 3.75 -24.05
C PRO A 232 11.22 4.60 -22.94
N PHE A 233 10.37 4.00 -22.09
CA PHE A 233 9.59 4.74 -21.09
C PHE A 233 10.29 4.70 -19.72
N PRO A 234 10.66 5.86 -19.13
CA PRO A 234 11.28 5.89 -17.82
C PRO A 234 10.36 5.39 -16.71
N TRP A 235 10.89 4.53 -15.84
CA TRP A 235 10.17 3.93 -14.72
C TRP A 235 11.14 3.56 -13.60
N ALA A 236 10.87 4.04 -12.39
CA ALA A 236 11.67 3.69 -11.22
C ALA A 236 11.26 2.32 -10.68
N THR A 237 11.97 1.27 -11.08
CA THR A 237 11.85 -0.05 -10.43
C THR A 237 12.77 -0.13 -9.22
N GLN A 238 12.49 -1.11 -8.35
CA GLN A 238 13.40 -1.45 -7.26
C GLN A 238 14.80 -1.85 -7.77
N MET A 239 14.88 -2.48 -8.94
CA MET A 239 16.14 -2.88 -9.55
C MET A 239 16.92 -1.69 -10.13
N ALA A 240 16.26 -0.78 -10.85
CA ALA A 240 16.88 0.43 -11.38
C ALA A 240 17.43 1.34 -10.28
N ILE A 241 16.80 1.34 -9.10
CA ILE A 241 17.29 2.08 -7.94
C ILE A 241 18.58 1.45 -7.39
N VAL A 242 18.58 0.16 -7.08
CA VAL A 242 19.76 -0.49 -6.45
C VAL A 242 20.95 -0.65 -7.40
N THR A 243 20.72 -0.63 -8.71
CA THR A 243 21.81 -0.71 -9.70
C THR A 243 22.42 0.64 -10.05
N ASN A 244 21.80 1.75 -9.63
CA ASN A 244 22.28 3.11 -9.89
C ASN A 244 23.65 3.37 -9.25
N ASP A 245 24.56 3.99 -10.00
CA ASP A 245 25.96 4.20 -9.56
C ASP A 245 26.08 5.13 -8.35
N CYS A 246 25.23 6.18 -8.26
CA CYS A 246 25.18 7.03 -7.09
C CYS A 246 24.71 6.23 -5.87
N VAL A 247 23.65 5.44 -5.99
CA VAL A 247 23.09 4.66 -4.87
C VAL A 247 24.11 3.63 -4.35
N LYS A 248 24.76 2.88 -5.26
CA LYS A 248 25.82 1.91 -4.91
C LYS A 248 26.98 2.55 -4.13
N THR A 249 27.31 3.80 -4.48
CA THR A 249 28.44 4.51 -3.87
C THR A 249 28.03 5.22 -2.58
N ALA A 250 26.84 5.81 -2.55
CA ALA A 250 26.42 6.70 -1.48
C ALA A 250 25.77 5.98 -0.29
N VAL A 251 25.30 4.75 -0.47
CA VAL A 251 24.37 4.14 0.49
C VAL A 251 24.84 2.76 0.97
N PHE A 252 25.26 1.82 0.10
CA PHE A 252 25.73 0.46 0.50
C PHE A 252 26.03 -0.46 -0.71
N ASP A 253 26.57 -1.66 -0.43
CA ASP A 253 26.58 -2.80 -1.35
C ASP A 253 25.22 -3.54 -1.38
N VAL A 254 24.81 -3.98 -2.58
CA VAL A 254 23.48 -4.56 -2.83
C VAL A 254 23.23 -5.85 -2.02
N GLU A 255 24.27 -6.57 -1.59
CA GLU A 255 24.09 -7.79 -0.79
C GLU A 255 23.73 -7.47 0.66
N SER A 256 24.35 -6.45 1.27
CA SER A 256 23.91 -5.92 2.57
C SER A 256 22.48 -5.40 2.51
N VAL A 257 22.15 -4.72 1.40
CA VAL A 257 20.81 -4.56 0.81
C VAL A 257 19.75 -5.55 1.22
N LYS A 258 19.89 -6.70 0.57
CA LYS A 258 18.96 -7.82 0.55
C LYS A 258 18.82 -8.50 1.91
N ARG A 259 19.62 -8.10 2.89
CA ARG A 259 19.86 -8.84 4.12
C ARG A 259 19.55 -8.02 5.37
N ALA A 260 20.11 -6.83 5.48
CA ALA A 260 19.92 -5.95 6.63
C ALA A 260 18.81 -4.89 6.40
N GLY A 261 18.43 -4.63 5.14
CA GLY A 261 17.55 -3.51 4.81
C GLY A 261 18.21 -2.16 5.04
N LEU A 262 17.41 -1.11 5.24
CA LEU A 262 17.91 0.25 5.42
C LEU A 262 17.26 0.99 6.57
N GLY A 263 18.08 1.71 7.33
CA GLY A 263 17.64 2.65 8.35
C GLY A 263 17.47 4.08 7.80
N ILE A 264 16.92 4.97 8.64
CA ILE A 264 16.61 6.36 8.29
C ILE A 264 17.84 7.23 8.02
N GLY A 265 19.03 6.82 8.49
CA GLY A 265 20.28 7.50 8.16
C GLY A 265 20.72 7.36 6.70
N LEU A 266 20.12 6.43 5.94
CA LEU A 266 20.56 6.05 4.59
C LEU A 266 19.54 6.35 3.50
N VAL A 267 18.25 6.19 3.78
CA VAL A 267 17.17 6.39 2.79
C VAL A 267 17.14 7.83 2.21
N PRO A 268 17.37 8.90 2.98
CA PRO A 268 17.48 10.25 2.41
C PRO A 268 18.57 10.35 1.34
N ASN A 269 19.78 9.85 1.61
CA ASN A 269 20.90 9.89 0.67
C ASN A 269 20.60 9.06 -0.60
N LEU A 270 19.92 7.92 -0.45
CA LEU A 270 19.46 7.11 -1.58
C LEU A 270 18.50 7.89 -2.47
N LEU A 271 17.51 8.55 -1.89
CA LEU A 271 16.54 9.34 -2.64
C LEU A 271 17.21 10.56 -3.29
N ASP A 272 18.12 11.21 -2.58
CA ASP A 272 18.85 12.40 -3.03
C ASP A 272 19.75 12.16 -4.25
N CYS A 273 20.19 10.91 -4.50
CA CYS A 273 20.83 10.53 -5.77
C CYS A 273 19.96 10.83 -7.00
N PHE A 274 18.63 10.80 -6.85
CA PHE A 274 17.70 11.10 -7.94
C PHE A 274 17.06 12.49 -7.81
N LEU A 275 16.96 13.01 -6.59
CA LEU A 275 16.21 14.23 -6.28
C LEU A 275 17.05 15.51 -6.33
N LEU A 276 18.25 15.52 -5.75
CA LEU A 276 19.07 16.74 -5.64
C LEU A 276 19.41 17.36 -7.00
N PRO A 277 19.81 16.59 -8.04
CA PRO A 277 20.07 17.16 -9.37
C PRO A 277 18.87 17.85 -10.00
N GLN A 278 17.66 17.58 -9.48
CA GLN A 278 16.39 18.00 -10.04
C GLN A 278 15.65 19.00 -9.15
N GLY A 279 16.33 19.59 -8.15
CA GLY A 279 15.79 20.63 -7.29
C GLY A 279 14.90 20.13 -6.15
N TYR A 280 14.99 18.84 -5.82
CA TYR A 280 14.28 18.21 -4.69
C TYR A 280 15.26 17.74 -3.63
N VAL A 281 14.79 17.58 -2.39
CA VAL A 281 15.58 17.05 -1.28
C VAL A 281 14.73 16.12 -0.41
N ALA A 282 15.35 15.04 0.10
CA ALA A 282 14.81 14.17 1.13
C ALA A 282 15.38 14.56 2.50
N LYS A 283 14.52 15.01 3.42
CA LYS A 283 14.92 15.41 4.78
C LYS A 283 14.34 14.44 5.81
N ALA A 284 15.23 13.82 6.58
CA ALA A 284 14.85 12.96 7.70
C ALA A 284 14.43 13.77 8.94
N TYR A 285 13.45 13.23 9.64
CA TYR A 285 12.95 13.67 10.95
C TYR A 285 12.93 12.46 11.89
N PRO A 286 14.09 12.11 12.49
CA PRO A 286 14.15 11.09 13.54
C PRO A 286 13.33 11.51 14.76
N VAL A 287 12.68 10.55 15.41
CA VAL A 287 11.79 10.79 16.55
C VAL A 287 12.44 10.29 17.82
N ASP A 288 13.15 11.18 18.47
CA ASP A 288 13.71 10.94 19.80
C ASP A 288 12.63 11.18 20.88
N PRO A 289 12.24 10.18 21.69
CA PRO A 289 11.16 10.30 22.67
C PRO A 289 11.41 11.36 23.74
N ASP A 290 12.66 11.75 24.00
CA ASP A 290 13.02 12.74 25.02
C ASP A 290 13.00 14.18 24.49
N PHE A 291 13.18 14.36 23.17
CA PHE A 291 13.33 15.70 22.57
C PHE A 291 12.28 16.04 21.52
N SER A 292 11.59 15.05 20.97
CA SER A 292 10.64 15.23 19.87
C SER A 292 9.23 15.45 20.39
N SER A 293 8.52 16.42 19.80
CA SER A 293 7.11 16.67 20.10
C SER A 293 6.22 15.95 19.09
N GLN A 294 5.33 15.11 19.60
CA GLN A 294 4.31 14.43 18.79
C GLN A 294 3.48 15.42 17.96
N ASP A 295 3.03 16.52 18.58
CA ASP A 295 2.21 17.51 17.90
C ASP A 295 2.98 18.23 16.77
N GLN A 296 4.23 18.62 17.01
CA GLN A 296 5.06 19.28 15.99
C GLN A 296 5.34 18.38 14.79
N LEU A 297 5.69 17.12 15.04
CA LEU A 297 5.97 16.15 13.98
C LEU A 297 4.71 15.77 13.20
N LYS A 298 3.58 15.64 13.90
CA LYS A 298 2.27 15.47 13.27
C LYS A 298 1.96 16.63 12.32
N ASP A 299 2.18 17.87 12.77
CA ASP A 299 1.97 19.06 11.93
C ASP A 299 2.90 19.09 10.72
N ILE A 300 4.18 18.73 10.87
CA ILE A 300 5.14 18.61 9.75
C ILE A 300 4.62 17.61 8.70
N VAL A 301 4.20 16.42 9.13
CA VAL A 301 3.71 15.37 8.24
C VAL A 301 2.41 15.81 7.56
N ILE A 302 1.46 16.38 8.30
CA ILE A 302 0.19 16.86 7.75
C ILE A 302 0.44 17.96 6.71
N ASN A 303 1.30 18.95 7.00
CA ASN A 303 1.63 20.02 6.06
C ASN A 303 2.24 19.45 4.76
N ALA A 304 3.15 18.48 4.89
CA ALA A 304 3.72 17.80 3.73
C ALA A 304 2.70 16.93 2.97
N LEU A 305 1.66 16.42 3.60
CA LEU A 305 0.56 15.73 2.91
C LEU A 305 -0.39 16.70 2.18
N MET A 306 -0.43 17.97 2.58
CA MET A 306 -1.25 19.00 1.91
C MET A 306 -0.57 19.61 0.68
N ASP A 307 0.76 19.57 0.59
CA ASP A 307 1.49 20.01 -0.59
C ASP A 307 1.59 18.88 -1.63
N GLU A 308 1.13 19.16 -2.84
CA GLU A 308 1.15 18.22 -3.96
C GLU A 308 2.57 17.96 -4.49
N ASN A 309 3.50 18.86 -4.20
CA ASN A 309 4.91 18.77 -4.58
C ASN A 309 5.73 17.95 -3.61
N SER A 310 5.27 17.76 -2.38
CA SER A 310 5.98 16.95 -1.39
C SER A 310 5.51 15.50 -1.36
N ARG A 311 6.28 14.65 -0.67
CA ARG A 311 5.95 13.26 -0.35
C ARG A 311 6.43 12.94 1.06
N VAL A 312 5.71 12.06 1.76
CA VAL A 312 6.11 11.59 3.09
C VAL A 312 6.21 10.07 3.10
N VAL A 313 7.31 9.58 3.67
CA VAL A 313 7.52 8.17 3.97
C VAL A 313 7.88 8.00 5.44
N ILE A 314 7.60 6.83 5.99
CA ILE A 314 7.79 6.51 7.40
C ILE A 314 8.70 5.29 7.55
N ASN A 315 9.63 5.38 8.49
CA ASN A 315 10.37 4.27 9.06
C ASN A 315 9.83 4.02 10.47
N TYR A 316 9.34 2.82 10.73
CA TYR A 316 8.66 2.51 12.00
C TYR A 316 8.89 1.07 12.42
N ASP A 317 8.75 0.82 13.71
CA ASP A 317 8.66 -0.51 14.26
C ASP A 317 7.22 -1.04 14.12
N ARG A 318 7.05 -2.22 13.49
CA ARG A 318 5.73 -2.83 13.31
C ARG A 318 5.09 -3.20 14.64
N GLY A 319 5.84 -3.69 15.62
CA GLY A 319 5.33 -4.00 16.94
C GLY A 319 4.87 -2.75 17.69
N GLY A 320 5.59 -1.64 17.52
CA GLY A 320 5.23 -0.35 18.11
C GLY A 320 3.89 0.20 17.61
N ILE A 321 3.44 -0.22 16.43
CA ILE A 321 2.10 0.09 15.90
C ILE A 321 1.07 -1.05 16.06
N GLY A 322 1.44 -2.15 16.74
CA GLY A 322 0.54 -3.29 16.99
C GLY A 322 0.49 -4.36 15.89
N GLN A 323 1.43 -4.39 14.96
CA GLN A 323 1.56 -5.43 13.92
C GLN A 323 2.58 -6.52 14.28
N GLY A 324 2.45 -7.10 15.46
CA GLY A 324 3.33 -8.17 15.96
C GLY A 324 4.20 -7.73 17.14
N PRO A 325 5.29 -8.46 17.42
CA PRO A 325 6.23 -8.07 18.49
C PRO A 325 7.12 -6.88 18.07
N MET A 326 7.73 -6.20 19.04
CA MET A 326 8.70 -5.12 18.81
C MET A 326 9.94 -5.64 18.06
N GLY A 327 10.75 -4.76 17.46
CA GLY A 327 12.01 -5.08 16.79
C GLY A 327 11.90 -5.21 15.27
N HIS A 328 10.68 -5.21 14.72
CA HIS A 328 10.41 -5.38 13.30
C HIS A 328 10.35 -4.04 12.55
N GLY A 329 11.50 -3.54 12.11
CA GLY A 329 11.59 -2.31 11.32
C GLY A 329 10.91 -2.41 9.95
N HIS A 330 10.28 -1.33 9.50
CA HIS A 330 9.64 -1.27 8.19
C HIS A 330 9.68 0.13 7.58
N TRP A 331 9.54 0.19 6.26
CA TRP A 331 9.36 1.43 5.49
C TRP A 331 8.11 1.37 4.64
N SER A 332 7.37 2.47 4.59
CA SER A 332 6.27 2.63 3.64
C SER A 332 5.93 4.11 3.40
N PRO A 333 5.26 4.45 2.29
CA PRO A 333 4.67 5.77 2.10
C PRO A 333 3.52 6.06 3.08
N ILE A 334 3.37 7.33 3.47
CA ILE A 334 2.14 7.83 4.10
C ILE A 334 1.26 8.44 3.01
N GLY A 335 0.08 7.85 2.79
CA GLY A 335 -0.83 8.26 1.73
C GLY A 335 -1.85 9.32 2.16
N ALA A 336 -2.19 9.38 3.45
CA ALA A 336 -3.22 10.30 3.93
C ALA A 336 -3.17 10.57 5.42
N TYR A 337 -3.85 11.64 5.84
CA TYR A 337 -4.22 11.90 7.23
C TYR A 337 -5.74 12.10 7.33
N SER A 338 -6.37 11.51 8.36
CA SER A 338 -7.78 11.69 8.69
C SER A 338 -7.92 12.37 10.04
N ALA A 339 -8.46 13.58 10.05
CA ALA A 339 -8.77 14.30 11.28
C ALA A 339 -9.94 13.68 12.05
N GLU A 340 -10.84 12.96 11.38
CA GLU A 340 -12.02 12.31 12.00
C GLU A 340 -11.63 11.30 13.07
N ILE A 341 -10.60 10.50 12.77
CA ILE A 341 -10.13 9.40 13.63
C ILE A 341 -8.70 9.63 14.15
N ASP A 342 -8.15 10.81 13.90
CA ASP A 342 -6.75 11.18 14.17
C ASP A 342 -5.75 10.08 13.79
N ALA A 343 -5.70 9.73 12.49
CA ALA A 343 -4.89 8.62 12.00
C ALA A 343 -4.21 8.93 10.67
N PHE A 344 -3.06 8.29 10.46
CA PHE A 344 -2.32 8.30 9.20
C PHE A 344 -2.55 7.00 8.42
N LEU A 345 -2.66 7.11 7.11
CA LEU A 345 -2.77 5.96 6.21
C LEU A 345 -1.37 5.52 5.77
N ILE A 346 -0.91 4.37 6.25
CA ILE A 346 0.30 3.71 5.77
C ILE A 346 -0.04 2.90 4.51
N MET A 347 0.67 3.16 3.41
CA MET A 347 0.57 2.40 2.16
C MET A 347 1.60 1.27 2.16
N ASP A 348 1.30 0.19 2.89
CA ASP A 348 2.27 -0.88 3.16
C ASP A 348 2.83 -1.53 1.87
N VAL A 349 4.14 -1.44 1.64
CA VAL A 349 4.82 -2.08 0.50
C VAL A 349 4.98 -3.60 0.66
N ALA A 350 4.83 -4.15 1.87
CA ALA A 350 4.71 -5.59 2.11
C ALA A 350 3.29 -6.07 1.79
N LYS A 351 2.83 -5.83 0.56
CA LYS A 351 1.43 -6.06 0.14
C LYS A 351 0.96 -7.51 0.28
N TYR A 352 1.91 -8.46 0.28
CA TYR A 352 1.66 -9.88 0.54
C TYR A 352 1.36 -10.19 2.01
N LYS A 353 1.67 -9.27 2.93
CA LYS A 353 1.51 -9.43 4.38
C LYS A 353 0.36 -8.58 4.92
N TYR A 354 0.32 -7.28 4.57
CA TYR A 354 -0.70 -6.37 5.09
C TYR A 354 -1.30 -5.46 3.99
N PRO A 355 -2.62 -5.25 3.99
CA PRO A 355 -3.23 -4.14 3.26
C PRO A 355 -2.78 -2.77 3.82
N PRO A 356 -2.99 -1.66 3.09
CA PRO A 356 -2.87 -0.34 3.69
C PRO A 356 -3.74 -0.20 4.91
N VAL A 357 -3.29 0.62 5.85
CA VAL A 357 -3.87 0.67 7.19
C VAL A 357 -3.90 2.10 7.70
N TRP A 358 -5.05 2.50 8.23
CA TRP A 358 -5.16 3.68 9.07
C TRP A 358 -4.64 3.34 10.46
N VAL A 359 -3.59 4.03 10.86
CA VAL A 359 -2.92 3.86 12.16
C VAL A 359 -3.15 5.12 12.99
N PRO A 360 -3.72 5.00 14.21
CA PRO A 360 -3.88 6.16 15.09
C PRO A 360 -2.56 6.89 15.32
N THR A 361 -2.60 8.22 15.40
CA THR A 361 -1.39 9.03 15.58
C THR A 361 -0.57 8.58 16.78
N GLU A 362 -1.21 8.27 17.91
CA GLU A 362 -0.51 7.77 19.11
C GLU A 362 0.25 6.46 18.84
N ALA A 363 -0.36 5.51 18.12
CA ALA A 363 0.29 4.27 17.74
C ALA A 363 1.44 4.50 16.74
N ILE A 364 1.28 5.40 15.77
CA ILE A 364 2.37 5.83 14.88
C ILE A 364 3.58 6.28 15.69
N PHE A 365 3.39 7.13 16.70
CA PHE A 365 4.46 7.58 17.59
C PHE A 365 5.09 6.46 18.42
N GLY A 366 4.30 5.48 18.87
CA GLY A 366 4.82 4.25 19.47
C GLY A 366 5.73 3.45 18.54
N GLY A 367 5.48 3.47 17.23
CA GLY A 367 6.32 2.82 16.21
C GLY A 367 7.58 3.60 15.84
N VAL A 368 7.49 4.93 15.70
CA VAL A 368 8.63 5.75 15.25
C VAL A 368 9.57 6.19 16.37
N ALA A 369 9.09 6.30 17.62
CA ALA A 369 9.91 6.66 18.78
C ALA A 369 10.68 5.45 19.33
N THR A 370 11.29 4.68 18.43
CA THR A 370 12.01 3.44 18.74
C THR A 370 13.42 3.52 18.18
N LEU A 371 14.38 2.92 18.89
CA LEU A 371 15.76 2.85 18.46
C LEU A 371 15.92 1.79 17.37
N ASP A 372 16.51 2.18 16.24
CA ASP A 372 17.04 1.25 15.24
C ASP A 372 18.54 1.07 15.49
N LEU A 373 18.97 -0.17 15.69
CA LEU A 373 20.36 -0.50 15.98
C LEU A 373 21.28 -0.33 14.75
N CYS A 374 20.69 -0.27 13.55
CA CYS A 374 21.42 -0.03 12.31
C CYS A 374 20.73 1.06 11.48
N SER A 375 20.44 2.20 12.12
CA SER A 375 19.87 3.38 11.45
C SER A 375 20.73 3.88 10.30
N SER A 376 22.06 3.79 10.46
CA SER A 376 23.04 3.97 9.39
C SER A 376 24.06 2.84 9.43
N MET A 377 24.74 2.60 8.32
CA MET A 377 25.87 1.67 8.23
C MET A 377 26.98 2.30 7.40
N LYS A 378 28.20 1.78 7.51
CA LYS A 378 29.33 2.25 6.71
C LYS A 378 29.35 1.52 5.38
N GLN A 379 29.78 2.21 4.32
CA GLN A 379 30.13 1.51 3.09
C GLN A 379 31.24 0.51 3.41
N HIS A 380 31.07 -0.72 2.94
CA HIS A 380 31.96 -1.82 3.23
C HIS A 380 32.22 -2.62 1.96
N ASP A 381 33.49 -2.76 1.60
CA ASP A 381 33.90 -3.42 0.35
C ASP A 381 34.30 -4.89 0.56
N LEU A 382 34.33 -5.38 1.81
CA LEU A 382 34.68 -6.77 2.09
C LEU A 382 33.41 -7.65 2.12
N PRO A 383 33.52 -8.92 1.74
CA PRO A 383 32.42 -9.86 1.93
C PRO A 383 32.06 -9.95 3.41
N VAL A 384 30.76 -9.84 3.72
CA VAL A 384 30.21 -10.11 5.06
C VAL A 384 29.94 -11.60 5.19
N ASP A 385 30.42 -12.24 6.26
CA ASP A 385 30.05 -13.63 6.57
C ASP A 385 28.72 -13.66 7.31
N TRP A 386 27.65 -13.87 6.55
CA TRP A 386 26.27 -13.94 7.03
C TRP A 386 25.94 -15.20 7.85
N SER A 387 26.93 -16.07 8.13
CA SER A 387 26.76 -17.20 9.06
C SER A 387 27.06 -16.84 10.53
N GLN A 388 27.61 -15.65 10.78
CA GLN A 388 27.96 -15.16 12.11
C GLN A 388 26.73 -14.69 12.90
N ASP A 389 26.93 -14.44 14.19
CA ASP A 389 25.91 -13.82 15.02
C ASP A 389 25.66 -12.35 14.64
N PHE A 390 24.48 -11.85 14.97
CA PHE A 390 24.02 -10.54 14.53
C PHE A 390 24.76 -9.36 15.13
N ALA A 391 25.27 -9.49 16.35
CA ALA A 391 26.08 -8.42 16.93
C ALA A 391 27.38 -8.26 16.15
N THR A 392 27.96 -9.39 15.72
CA THR A 392 29.15 -9.41 14.87
C THR A 392 28.86 -8.84 13.48
N ILE A 393 27.78 -9.27 12.82
CA ILE A 393 27.36 -8.71 11.51
C ILE A 393 27.15 -7.19 11.61
N GLY A 394 26.46 -6.72 12.66
CA GLY A 394 26.23 -5.29 12.86
C GLY A 394 27.54 -4.50 13.05
N GLN A 395 28.54 -5.08 13.71
CA GLN A 395 29.88 -4.47 13.83
C GLN A 395 30.63 -4.45 12.50
N GLU A 396 30.57 -5.53 11.71
CA GLU A 396 31.19 -5.62 10.38
C GLU A 396 30.60 -4.58 9.42
N LEU A 397 29.27 -4.43 9.42
CA LEU A 397 28.57 -3.40 8.66
C LEU A 397 28.85 -1.97 9.19
N GLY A 398 29.45 -1.84 10.37
CA GLY A 398 29.66 -0.55 11.01
C GLY A 398 28.35 0.17 11.34
N CYS A 399 27.33 -0.60 11.77
CA CYS A 399 26.02 -0.09 12.14
C CYS A 399 26.14 1.01 13.21
N THR A 400 25.43 2.11 12.98
CA THR A 400 25.27 3.21 13.92
C THR A 400 23.81 3.28 14.34
N PRO A 401 23.51 3.14 15.64
CA PRO A 401 22.15 3.26 16.14
C PRO A 401 21.57 4.66 15.93
N GLY A 402 20.26 4.75 15.75
CA GLY A 402 19.54 6.01 15.63
C GLY A 402 18.03 5.80 15.68
N TYR A 403 17.29 6.83 16.08
CA TYR A 403 15.83 6.75 16.14
C TYR A 403 15.21 6.64 14.76
N ARG A 404 14.12 5.86 14.67
CA ARG A 404 13.25 5.81 13.49
C ARG A 404 12.48 7.13 13.33
N GLY A 405 11.66 7.26 12.29
CA GLY A 405 10.98 8.52 12.04
C GLY A 405 10.39 8.67 10.65
N PHE A 406 10.32 9.92 10.20
CA PHE A 406 9.73 10.26 8.90
C PHE A 406 10.80 10.83 7.97
N VAL A 407 10.58 10.69 6.67
CA VAL A 407 11.33 11.45 5.66
C VAL A 407 10.33 12.24 4.84
N VAL A 408 10.55 13.54 4.76
CA VAL A 408 9.79 14.46 3.89
C VAL A 408 10.63 14.75 2.67
N ILE A 409 10.07 14.50 1.50
CA ILE A 409 10.63 14.83 0.20
C ILE A 409 9.92 16.07 -0.30
N ALA A 410 10.65 17.12 -0.67
CA ALA A 410 10.06 18.37 -1.16
C ALA A 410 11.04 19.14 -2.06
N PRO A 411 10.57 20.10 -2.88
CA PRO A 411 11.46 21.05 -3.55
C PRO A 411 12.38 21.78 -2.56
N ILE A 412 13.64 22.03 -2.93
CA ILE A 412 14.65 22.66 -2.06
C ILE A 412 14.14 24.00 -1.50
N ASP A 413 13.50 24.81 -2.34
CA ASP A 413 12.97 26.15 -1.99
C ASP A 413 11.69 26.12 -1.12
N SER A 414 11.13 24.95 -0.89
CA SER A 414 9.89 24.75 -0.11
C SER A 414 10.12 24.14 1.28
N SER A 415 11.38 23.92 1.65
CA SER A 415 11.73 23.36 2.96
C SER A 415 11.30 24.34 4.08
N PRO A 416 10.39 23.94 4.99
CA PRO A 416 9.99 24.77 6.12
C PRO A 416 11.12 25.00 7.14
#